data_AF-A0A3N0ATQ5-F1
#
_entry.id   AF-A0A3N0ATQ5-F1
#
_cell.length_a   1.000
_cell.length_b   1.000
_cell.length_c   1.000
_cell.angle_alpha   90.00
_cell.angle_beta   90.00
_cell.angle_gamma   90.00
#
_symmetry.space_group_name_H-M   'P 1'
#
loop_
_entity.id
_entity.type
_entity.pdbx_description
1 polymer ?
#
loop_
_entity_poly.entity_id
_entity_poly.type
_entity_poly.pdbx_seq_one_letter_code
_entity_poly.pdbx_strand_id
1 'polypeptide(L)'
;MAYSSVSAVEVLTREDSFVYAATDPRIARSKAALREALIALMEERGLEGFTVGDLCTRAGLNRGTFYNHFKDKEDLLASFEDEVMEGLEAFRIKMQELEIRDLLKYRARKRPLPVLVELFDYLRKEGDFLHAVLGPGGDVRFGPRLREVVCGGLIRSLLHERYRESDDAFVGYYIAYFAGAYLGVIDQWIKTGMRESSEEMALVAMRLFFIKPGEAIKM
;
A
#
# COMPACT_ATOMS: atom_id res chain seq x y z
N MET A 1 -4.93 -69.82 16.99
CA MET A 1 -5.20 -68.38 17.12
C MET A 1 -3.86 -67.67 16.96
N ALA A 2 -3.37 -67.32 15.77
CA ALA A 2 -3.86 -66.41 14.73
C ALA A 2 -3.73 -64.91 15.13
N TYR A 3 -2.98 -64.18 14.28
CA TYR A 3 -2.74 -62.72 14.20
C TYR A 3 -1.86 -62.07 15.29
N SER A 4 -0.97 -61.12 15.03
CA SER A 4 -0.39 -60.55 13.81
C SER A 4 0.76 -59.60 14.20
N SER A 5 1.81 -59.62 13.40
CA SER A 5 2.75 -58.53 13.10
C SER A 5 2.11 -57.12 13.07
N VAL A 6 2.87 -56.09 13.47
CA VAL A 6 3.38 -54.99 12.58
C VAL A 6 3.95 -53.83 13.41
N SER A 7 5.19 -53.46 13.06
CA SER A 7 5.84 -52.13 13.07
C SER A 7 5.06 -50.94 13.65
N ALA A 8 5.56 -50.38 14.75
CA ALA A 8 5.24 -49.01 15.16
C ALA A 8 6.33 -48.07 14.63
N VAL A 9 6.08 -47.58 13.42
CA VAL A 9 6.74 -46.43 12.81
C VAL A 9 6.59 -45.22 13.74
N GLU A 10 7.68 -44.49 13.92
CA GLU A 10 7.74 -43.19 14.59
C GLU A 10 6.60 -42.28 14.12
N VAL A 11 5.65 -42.04 15.01
CA VAL A 11 4.59 -41.04 14.82
C VAL A 11 5.23 -39.69 15.13
N LEU A 12 5.81 -39.06 14.10
CA LEU A 12 6.05 -37.62 14.12
C LEU A 12 4.70 -36.92 14.04
N THR A 13 4.24 -36.40 15.18
CA THR A 13 3.00 -35.64 15.30
C THR A 13 3.09 -34.34 14.50
N ARG A 14 2.01 -34.08 13.77
CA ARG A 14 1.83 -33.06 12.73
C ARG A 14 1.72 -31.62 13.26
N GLU A 15 2.17 -31.36 14.49
CA GLU A 15 1.95 -30.10 15.22
C GLU A 15 3.18 -29.17 15.28
N ASP A 16 4.37 -29.64 14.88
CA ASP A 16 5.62 -28.85 14.94
C ASP A 16 5.99 -28.13 13.63
N SER A 17 5.09 -28.09 12.64
CA SER A 17 5.40 -27.54 11.29
C SER A 17 4.83 -26.15 10.99
N PHE A 18 4.13 -25.51 11.95
CA PHE A 18 3.42 -24.25 11.70
C PHE A 18 3.87 -23.05 12.55
N VAL A 19 4.93 -23.18 13.35
CA VAL A 19 5.42 -22.07 14.18
C VAL A 19 6.94 -22.01 14.06
N TYR A 20 7.46 -20.87 13.57
CA TYR A 20 8.87 -20.51 13.35
C TYR A 20 9.52 -20.86 12.00
N ALA A 21 8.97 -20.34 10.90
CA ALA A 21 9.84 -19.86 9.83
C ALA A 21 10.20 -18.40 10.13
N ALA A 22 11.20 -18.18 10.99
CA ALA A 22 11.97 -16.95 10.90
C ALA A 22 12.46 -16.86 9.44
N THR A 23 11.94 -15.88 8.68
CA THR A 23 12.21 -15.73 7.25
C THR A 23 13.72 -15.87 7.02
N ASP A 24 14.14 -16.88 6.25
CA ASP A 24 15.56 -17.12 5.99
C ASP A 24 16.20 -15.80 5.55
N PRO A 25 17.22 -15.28 6.26
CA PRO A 25 17.86 -14.01 5.92
C PRO A 25 18.33 -13.94 4.46
N ARG A 26 18.60 -15.09 3.82
CA ARG A 26 18.95 -15.15 2.39
C ARG A 26 17.77 -14.85 1.49
N ILE A 27 16.58 -15.34 1.84
CA ILE A 27 15.34 -15.07 1.09
C ILE A 27 15.00 -13.58 1.21
N ALA A 28 15.07 -13.02 2.42
CA ALA A 28 14.83 -11.59 2.65
C ALA A 28 15.78 -10.69 1.85
N ARG A 29 17.08 -11.01 1.84
CA ARG A 29 18.09 -10.28 1.04
C ARG A 29 17.82 -10.38 -0.46
N SER A 30 17.46 -11.57 -0.95
CA SER A 30 17.18 -11.79 -2.37
C SER A 30 15.95 -11.00 -2.81
N LYS A 31 14.90 -10.99 -1.97
CA LYS A 31 13.69 -10.20 -2.19
C LYS A 31 13.96 -8.70 -2.19
N ALA A 32 14.77 -8.19 -1.25
CA ALA A 32 15.18 -6.79 -1.22
C ALA A 32 15.96 -6.38 -2.48
N ALA A 33 16.93 -7.20 -2.90
CA ALA A 33 17.71 -6.95 -4.12
C ALA A 33 16.83 -6.96 -5.38
N LEU A 34 15.84 -7.86 -5.45
CA LEU A 34 14.85 -7.87 -6.53
C LEU A 34 13.96 -6.63 -6.51
N ARG A 35 13.55 -6.16 -5.32
CA ARG A 35 12.74 -4.94 -5.18
C ARG A 35 13.48 -3.71 -5.68
N GLU A 36 14.72 -3.52 -5.26
CA GLU A 36 15.57 -2.41 -5.71
C GLU A 36 15.82 -2.47 -7.22
N ALA A 37 16.10 -3.66 -7.75
CA ALA A 37 16.31 -3.86 -9.18
C ALA A 37 15.05 -3.57 -9.99
N LEU A 38 13.88 -4.00 -9.52
CA LEU A 38 12.58 -3.78 -10.16
C LEU A 38 12.27 -2.28 -10.23
N ILE A 39 12.36 -1.57 -9.10
CA ILE A 39 12.11 -0.13 -9.02
C ILE A 39 13.00 0.61 -10.03
N ALA A 40 14.31 0.38 -9.99
CA ALA A 40 15.24 1.07 -10.89
C ALA A 40 14.97 0.75 -12.38
N LEU A 41 14.62 -0.49 -12.72
CA LEU A 41 14.28 -0.86 -14.10
C LEU A 41 12.96 -0.23 -14.57
N MET A 42 11.97 -0.16 -13.69
CA MET A 42 10.68 0.49 -13.97
C MET A 42 10.86 1.99 -14.19
N GLU A 43 11.67 2.67 -13.37
CA GLU A 43 12.00 4.09 -13.55
C GLU A 43 12.72 4.36 -14.89
N GLU A 44 13.64 3.46 -15.28
CA GLU A 44 14.42 3.65 -16.52
C GLU A 44 13.64 3.33 -17.79
N ARG A 45 12.79 2.29 -17.78
CA ARG A 45 12.25 1.67 -19.01
C ARG A 45 10.77 1.30 -18.95
N GLY A 46 10.10 1.50 -17.81
CA GLY A 46 8.76 0.97 -17.53
C GLY A 46 8.76 -0.55 -17.35
N LEU A 47 7.65 -1.10 -16.85
CA LEU A 47 7.48 -2.54 -16.58
C LEU A 47 7.74 -3.37 -17.84
N GLU A 48 7.25 -2.95 -19.00
CA GLU A 48 7.40 -3.67 -20.28
C GLU A 48 8.82 -3.60 -20.86
N GLY A 49 9.65 -2.64 -20.42
CA GLY A 49 10.93 -2.32 -21.05
C GLY A 49 12.12 -3.18 -20.63
N PHE A 50 11.92 -4.21 -19.81
CA PHE A 50 12.98 -5.12 -19.36
C PHE A 50 12.50 -6.57 -19.22
N THR A 51 13.46 -7.49 -19.15
CA THR A 51 13.22 -8.93 -18.97
C THR A 51 13.57 -9.40 -17.55
N VAL A 52 13.08 -10.58 -17.17
CA VAL A 52 13.55 -11.28 -15.94
C VAL A 52 15.07 -11.46 -15.95
N GLY A 53 15.68 -11.59 -17.13
CA GLY A 53 17.13 -11.63 -17.28
C GLY A 53 17.82 -10.35 -16.80
N ASP A 54 17.37 -9.19 -17.28
CA ASP A 54 17.90 -7.89 -16.88
C ASP A 54 17.72 -7.66 -15.38
N LEU A 55 16.55 -8.04 -14.86
CA LEU A 55 16.21 -7.96 -13.44
C LEU A 55 17.15 -8.81 -12.58
N CYS A 56 17.37 -10.08 -12.95
CA CYS A 56 18.28 -10.97 -12.24
C CYS A 56 19.73 -10.46 -12.30
N THR A 57 20.18 -9.98 -13.46
CA THR A 57 21.51 -9.40 -13.62
C THR A 57 21.70 -8.17 -12.74
N ARG A 58 20.71 -7.27 -12.68
CA ARG A 58 20.70 -6.08 -11.82
C ARG A 58 20.73 -6.45 -10.33
N ALA A 59 19.92 -7.43 -9.93
CA ALA A 59 19.84 -7.89 -8.55
C ALA A 59 21.03 -8.75 -8.11
N GLY A 60 21.94 -9.11 -9.02
CA GLY A 60 23.05 -10.02 -8.73
C GLY A 60 22.60 -11.45 -8.41
N LEU A 61 21.50 -11.90 -9.01
CA LEU A 61 20.88 -13.20 -8.76
C LEU A 61 20.89 -14.09 -10.00
N ASN A 62 20.85 -15.40 -9.78
CA ASN A 62 20.65 -16.37 -10.84
C ASN A 62 19.14 -16.47 -11.17
N ARG A 63 18.80 -16.67 -12.45
CA ARG A 63 17.40 -16.84 -12.89
C ARG A 63 16.69 -17.99 -12.17
N GLY A 64 17.40 -19.08 -11.86
CA GLY A 64 16.83 -20.19 -11.09
C GLY A 64 16.35 -19.75 -9.69
N THR A 65 17.07 -18.84 -9.04
CA THR A 65 16.65 -18.26 -7.75
C THR A 65 15.37 -17.45 -7.89
N PHE A 66 15.23 -16.68 -8.96
CA PHE A 66 14.01 -15.94 -9.25
C PHE A 66 12.81 -16.87 -9.46
N TYR A 67 12.96 -17.86 -10.35
CA TYR A 67 11.85 -18.77 -10.71
C TYR A 67 11.44 -19.73 -9.59
N ASN A 68 12.22 -19.84 -8.52
CA ASN A 68 11.78 -20.53 -7.30
C ASN A 68 10.69 -19.78 -6.54
N HIS A 69 10.55 -18.47 -6.77
CA HIS A 69 9.65 -17.60 -6.01
C HIS A 69 8.60 -16.91 -6.89
N PHE A 70 8.93 -16.58 -8.14
CA PHE A 70 8.09 -15.76 -9.02
C PHE A 70 8.02 -16.35 -10.42
N LYS A 71 6.86 -16.25 -11.05
CA LYS A 71 6.63 -16.75 -12.42
C LYS A 71 7.23 -15.82 -13.47
N ASP A 72 7.08 -14.51 -13.27
CA ASP A 72 7.51 -13.44 -14.16
C ASP A 72 7.64 -12.12 -13.37
N LYS A 73 7.99 -11.03 -14.06
CA LYS A 73 8.23 -9.72 -13.43
C LYS A 73 6.92 -9.09 -12.92
N GLU A 74 5.79 -9.44 -13.53
CA GLU A 74 4.45 -9.02 -13.16
C GLU A 74 4.01 -9.68 -11.85
N ASP A 75 4.29 -10.97 -11.67
CA ASP A 75 4.08 -11.72 -10.41
C ASP A 75 4.95 -11.16 -9.28
N LEU A 76 6.21 -10.81 -9.57
CA LEU A 76 7.07 -10.11 -8.61
C LEU A 76 6.48 -8.74 -8.23
N LEU A 77 6.09 -7.93 -9.21
CA LEU A 77 5.50 -6.61 -8.96
C LEU A 77 4.24 -6.74 -8.09
N ALA A 78 3.33 -7.64 -8.45
CA ALA A 78 2.10 -7.90 -7.71
C ALA A 78 2.39 -8.27 -6.24
N SER A 79 3.43 -9.06 -5.98
CA SER A 79 3.83 -9.39 -4.60
C SER A 79 4.22 -8.15 -3.78
N PHE A 80 4.95 -7.20 -4.37
CA PHE A 80 5.29 -5.95 -3.70
C PHE A 80 4.10 -4.99 -3.58
N GLU A 81 3.22 -4.96 -4.57
CA GLU A 81 1.96 -4.23 -4.47
C GLU A 81 1.12 -4.73 -3.30
N ASP A 82 1.01 -6.05 -3.14
CA ASP A 82 0.25 -6.68 -2.06
C ASP A 82 0.89 -6.38 -0.70
N GLU A 83 2.22 -6.41 -0.57
CA GLU A 83 2.91 -5.96 0.65
C GLU A 83 2.60 -4.51 1.00
N VAL A 84 2.57 -3.62 0.01
CA VAL A 84 2.22 -2.21 0.23
C VAL A 84 0.78 -2.10 0.71
N MET A 85 -0.15 -2.83 0.08
CA MET A 85 -1.58 -2.84 0.44
C MET A 85 -1.82 -3.42 1.84
N GLU A 86 -1.13 -4.49 2.20
CA GLU A 86 -1.19 -5.10 3.53
C GLU A 86 -0.71 -4.11 4.61
N GLY A 87 0.38 -3.39 4.37
CA GLY A 87 0.82 -2.36 5.31
C GLY A 87 -0.14 -1.17 5.41
N LEU A 88 -0.98 -0.94 4.39
CA LEU A 88 -2.00 0.10 4.43
C LEU A 88 -3.25 -0.28 5.23
N GLU A 89 -3.48 -1.58 5.42
CA GLU A 89 -4.70 -2.10 6.05
C GLU A 89 -4.86 -1.60 7.49
N ALA A 90 -3.77 -1.50 8.25
CA ALA A 90 -3.79 -0.99 9.61
C ALA A 90 -4.29 0.47 9.69
N PHE A 91 -3.97 1.30 8.69
CA PHE A 91 -4.47 2.67 8.62
C PHE A 91 -5.93 2.71 8.21
N ARG A 92 -6.34 1.83 7.27
CA ARG A 92 -7.75 1.71 6.85
C ARG A 92 -8.67 1.48 8.05
N ILE A 93 -8.32 0.54 8.91
CA ILE A 93 -9.08 0.22 10.13
C ILE A 93 -9.15 1.46 11.06
N LYS A 94 -8.00 2.07 11.38
CA LYS A 94 -7.95 3.28 12.21
C LYS A 94 -8.77 4.45 11.63
N MET A 95 -8.80 4.58 10.30
CA MET A 95 -9.54 5.64 9.61
C MET A 95 -11.05 5.42 9.58
N GLN A 96 -11.51 4.17 9.58
CA GLN A 96 -12.93 3.84 9.65
C GLN A 96 -13.55 4.21 11.01
N GLU A 97 -12.74 4.22 12.07
CA GLU A 97 -13.16 4.63 13.42
C GLU A 97 -13.21 6.15 13.61
N LEU A 98 -12.70 6.94 12.66
CA LEU A 98 -12.69 8.40 12.77
C LEU A 98 -14.07 9.00 12.57
N GLU A 99 -14.40 9.99 13.40
CA GLU A 99 -15.55 10.84 13.18
C GLU A 99 -15.17 12.23 12.67
N ILE A 100 -16.12 12.90 12.01
CA ILE A 100 -15.95 14.30 11.58
C ILE A 100 -15.60 15.23 12.75
N ARG A 101 -16.05 14.90 13.98
CA ARG A 101 -15.75 15.67 15.19
C ARG A 101 -14.27 15.63 15.56
N ASP A 102 -13.61 14.49 15.36
CA ASP A 102 -12.17 14.36 15.58
C ASP A 102 -11.41 15.25 14.60
N LEU A 103 -11.77 15.18 13.33
CA LEU A 103 -11.14 15.98 12.28
C LEU A 103 -11.26 17.49 12.58
N LEU A 104 -12.44 17.94 13.02
CA LEU A 104 -12.69 19.33 13.43
C LEU A 104 -11.87 19.73 14.67
N LYS A 105 -11.73 18.85 15.67
CA LYS A 105 -10.96 19.10 16.90
C LYS A 105 -9.48 19.31 16.61
N TYR A 106 -8.89 18.48 15.75
CA TYR A 106 -7.49 18.63 15.35
C TYR A 106 -7.28 19.87 14.47
N ARG A 107 -8.19 20.13 13.53
CA ARG A 107 -8.18 21.34 12.70
C ARG A 107 -8.23 22.62 13.53
N ALA A 108 -9.13 22.71 14.51
CA ALA A 108 -9.27 23.88 15.37
C ALA A 108 -7.99 24.21 16.15
N ARG A 109 -7.20 23.17 16.48
CA ARG A 109 -5.92 23.28 17.18
C ARG A 109 -4.73 23.45 16.23
N LYS A 110 -4.96 23.47 14.90
CA LYS A 110 -3.91 23.46 13.87
C LYS A 110 -2.89 22.34 14.07
N ARG A 111 -3.35 21.17 14.52
CA ARG A 111 -2.51 19.98 14.70
C ARG A 111 -2.88 18.93 13.66
N PRO A 112 -1.90 18.19 13.11
CA PRO A 112 -2.19 17.10 12.22
C PRO A 112 -2.89 15.98 12.99
N LEU A 113 -3.76 15.24 12.28
CA LEU A 113 -4.35 14.04 12.82
C LEU A 113 -3.28 12.92 12.83
N PRO A 114 -2.99 12.27 13.96
CA PRO A 114 -1.88 11.32 14.07
C PRO A 114 -1.91 10.20 13.03
N VAL A 115 -3.07 9.59 12.78
CA VAL A 115 -3.19 8.53 11.77
C VAL A 115 -2.88 9.01 10.35
N LEU A 116 -3.11 10.29 10.02
CA LEU A 116 -2.69 10.85 8.74
C LEU A 116 -1.18 11.03 8.67
N VAL A 117 -0.53 11.42 9.77
CA VAL A 117 0.95 11.51 9.83
C VAL A 117 1.54 10.11 9.62
N GLU A 118 1.06 9.11 10.36
CA GLU A 118 1.52 7.73 10.24
C GLU A 118 1.31 7.17 8.82
N LEU A 119 0.18 7.50 8.17
CA LEU A 119 -0.07 7.15 6.77
C LEU A 119 0.97 7.79 5.85
N PHE A 120 1.20 9.11 5.96
CA PHE A 120 2.18 9.79 5.11
C PHE A 120 3.62 9.33 5.38
N ASP A 121 3.97 8.95 6.61
CA ASP A 121 5.26 8.30 6.92
C ASP A 121 5.41 6.96 6.21
N TYR A 122 4.36 6.15 6.20
CA TYR A 122 4.36 4.89 5.47
C TYR A 122 4.47 5.09 3.95
N LEU A 123 3.68 6.02 3.39
CA LEU A 123 3.77 6.36 1.97
C LEU A 123 5.16 6.89 1.60
N ARG A 124 5.79 7.67 2.48
CA ARG A 124 7.17 8.12 2.28
C ARG A 124 8.16 6.97 2.25
N LYS A 125 8.05 6.04 3.21
CA LYS A 125 8.91 4.86 3.28
C LYS A 125 8.82 4.02 2.01
N GLU A 126 7.62 3.88 1.44
CA GLU A 126 7.40 3.16 0.19
C GLU A 126 7.57 4.04 -1.06
N GLY A 127 8.02 5.29 -0.90
CA GLY A 127 7.93 6.34 -1.91
C GLY A 127 8.61 6.02 -3.25
N ASP A 128 9.79 5.42 -3.24
CA ASP A 128 10.49 5.03 -4.48
C ASP A 128 9.69 3.98 -5.27
N PHE A 129 9.07 3.03 -4.57
CA PHE A 129 8.22 2.02 -5.20
C PHE A 129 6.92 2.64 -5.69
N LEU A 130 6.27 3.48 -4.87
CA LEU A 130 5.06 4.17 -5.24
C LEU A 130 5.26 5.08 -6.46
N HIS A 131 6.41 5.76 -6.55
CA HIS A 131 6.78 6.56 -7.71
C HIS A 131 6.87 5.70 -8.97
N ALA A 132 7.59 4.57 -8.90
CA ALA A 132 7.76 3.67 -10.04
C ALA A 132 6.44 3.04 -10.51
N VAL A 133 5.60 2.57 -9.58
CA VAL A 133 4.37 1.85 -9.93
C VAL A 133 3.22 2.78 -10.33
N LEU A 134 3.12 3.98 -9.76
CA LEU A 134 2.12 4.99 -10.15
C LEU A 134 2.57 5.83 -11.36
N GLY A 135 3.86 5.78 -11.68
CA GLY A 135 4.48 6.53 -12.76
C GLY A 135 4.19 5.99 -14.16
N PRO A 136 4.68 6.68 -15.20
CA PRO A 136 4.55 6.23 -16.59
C PRO A 136 5.20 4.86 -16.78
N GLY A 137 4.45 3.89 -17.30
CA GLY A 137 4.95 2.53 -17.50
C GLY A 137 4.91 1.64 -16.26
N GLY A 138 4.35 2.11 -15.14
CA GLY A 138 3.96 1.27 -14.01
C GLY A 138 2.64 0.51 -14.22
N ASP A 139 2.08 -0.08 -13.15
CA ASP A 139 0.80 -0.79 -13.22
C ASP A 139 -0.38 0.19 -13.04
N VAL A 140 -1.11 0.41 -14.14
CA VAL A 140 -2.31 1.28 -14.18
C VAL A 140 -3.43 0.84 -13.22
N ARG A 141 -3.41 -0.42 -12.75
CA ARG A 141 -4.41 -0.98 -11.83
C ARG A 141 -4.10 -0.67 -10.37
N PHE A 142 -2.85 -0.31 -10.05
CA PHE A 142 -2.43 -0.09 -8.67
C PHE A 142 -3.05 1.18 -8.06
N GLY A 143 -3.03 2.30 -8.79
CA GLY A 143 -3.60 3.57 -8.32
C GLY A 143 -5.06 3.48 -7.85
N PRO A 144 -5.99 2.88 -8.63
CA PRO A 144 -7.35 2.64 -8.20
C PRO A 144 -7.48 1.80 -6.92
N ARG A 145 -6.65 0.75 -6.76
CA ARG A 145 -6.61 -0.07 -5.53
C ARG A 145 -6.14 0.77 -4.33
N LEU A 146 -5.08 1.55 -4.52
CA LEU A 146 -4.49 2.40 -3.48
C LEU A 146 -5.50 3.43 -2.99
N ARG A 147 -6.20 4.07 -3.92
CA ARG A 147 -7.30 5.00 -3.63
C ARG A 147 -8.37 4.36 -2.76
N GLU A 148 -8.80 3.15 -3.11
CA GLU A 148 -9.87 2.47 -2.39
C GLU A 148 -9.46 2.13 -0.96
N VAL A 149 -8.27 1.56 -0.76
CA VAL A 149 -7.75 1.20 0.55
C VAL A 149 -7.54 2.43 1.44
N VAL A 150 -6.95 3.50 0.90
CA VAL A 150 -6.61 4.70 1.68
C VAL A 150 -7.84 5.58 1.95
N CYS A 151 -8.72 5.75 0.96
CA CYS A 151 -9.76 6.79 1.01
C CYS A 151 -11.19 6.25 1.12
N GLY A 152 -11.49 5.07 0.56
CA GLY A 152 -12.86 4.58 0.42
C GLY A 152 -13.58 4.47 1.77
N GLY A 153 -12.92 3.81 2.73
CA GLY A 153 -13.43 3.67 4.10
C GLY A 153 -13.50 5.00 4.88
N LEU A 154 -12.47 5.85 4.74
CA LEU A 154 -12.40 7.15 5.42
C LEU A 154 -13.54 8.09 4.98
N ILE A 155 -13.75 8.27 3.67
CA ILE A 155 -14.79 9.19 3.22
C ILE A 155 -16.16 8.70 3.64
N ARG A 156 -16.37 7.37 3.63
CA ARG A 156 -17.60 6.75 4.14
C ARG A 156 -17.80 6.98 5.65
N SER A 157 -16.76 6.84 6.48
CA SER A 157 -16.88 7.06 7.94
C SER A 157 -17.22 8.51 8.30
N LEU A 158 -16.73 9.46 7.48
CA LEU A 158 -16.99 10.89 7.63
C LEU A 158 -18.39 11.33 7.16
N LEU A 159 -19.13 10.47 6.44
CA LEU A 159 -20.54 10.75 6.11
C LEU A 159 -21.40 10.79 7.37
N HIS A 160 -22.48 11.57 7.31
CA HIS A 160 -23.54 11.51 8.31
C HIS A 160 -24.07 10.06 8.39
N GLU A 161 -24.30 9.56 9.61
CA GLU A 161 -24.65 8.16 9.90
C GLU A 161 -25.74 7.60 8.96
N ARG A 162 -26.83 8.36 8.75
CA ARG A 162 -27.92 8.04 7.79
C ARG A 162 -27.50 7.69 6.36
N TYR A 163 -26.28 8.04 5.92
CA TYR A 163 -25.79 7.81 4.56
C TYR A 163 -24.66 6.79 4.47
N ARG A 164 -24.14 6.27 5.59
CA ARG A 164 -22.97 5.38 5.59
C ARG A 164 -23.23 4.07 4.84
N GLU A 165 -24.45 3.56 4.94
CA GLU A 165 -24.95 2.33 4.29
C GLU A 165 -25.89 2.65 3.11
N SER A 166 -25.87 3.88 2.61
CA SER A 166 -26.74 4.27 1.49
C SER A 166 -26.19 3.79 0.16
N ASP A 167 -27.06 3.15 -0.64
CA ASP A 167 -26.81 2.77 -2.04
C ASP A 167 -27.16 3.90 -3.02
N ASP A 168 -27.39 5.13 -2.54
CA ASP A 168 -27.73 6.25 -3.39
C ASP A 168 -26.57 6.61 -4.33
N ALA A 169 -26.89 6.81 -5.61
CA ALA A 169 -25.88 7.10 -6.65
C ALA A 169 -25.06 8.35 -6.33
N PHE A 170 -25.68 9.38 -5.73
CA PHE A 170 -24.97 10.59 -5.32
C PHE A 170 -23.96 10.30 -4.20
N VAL A 171 -24.28 9.42 -3.25
CA VAL A 171 -23.32 8.99 -2.21
C VAL A 171 -22.12 8.29 -2.85
N GLY A 172 -22.36 7.43 -3.84
CA GLY A 172 -21.30 6.81 -4.64
C GLY A 172 -20.40 7.84 -5.33
N TYR A 173 -20.98 8.81 -6.04
CA TYR A 173 -20.22 9.89 -6.70
C TYR A 173 -19.47 10.78 -5.70
N TYR A 174 -20.06 11.06 -4.53
CA TYR A 174 -19.43 11.84 -3.48
C TYR A 174 -18.16 11.14 -2.95
N ILE A 175 -18.25 9.84 -2.63
CA ILE A 175 -17.10 9.06 -2.18
C ILE A 175 -16.02 9.03 -3.26
N ALA A 176 -16.39 8.75 -4.51
CA ALA A 176 -15.46 8.70 -5.64
C ALA A 176 -14.76 10.04 -5.88
N TYR A 177 -15.48 11.16 -5.76
CA TYR A 177 -14.93 12.51 -5.89
C TYR A 177 -13.83 12.79 -4.85
N PHE A 178 -14.12 12.60 -3.57
CA PHE A 178 -13.14 12.86 -2.52
C PHE A 178 -11.97 11.88 -2.57
N ALA A 179 -12.24 10.58 -2.77
CA ALA A 179 -11.18 9.58 -2.89
C ALA A 179 -10.25 9.87 -4.07
N GLY A 180 -10.81 10.27 -5.22
CA GLY A 180 -10.03 10.71 -6.38
C GLY A 180 -9.19 11.95 -6.10
N ALA A 181 -9.76 12.96 -5.42
CA ALA A 181 -9.03 14.16 -5.04
C ALA A 181 -7.83 13.86 -4.12
N TYR A 182 -8.01 13.00 -3.11
CA TYR A 182 -6.93 12.61 -2.21
C TYR A 182 -5.86 11.74 -2.87
N LEU A 183 -6.24 10.82 -3.77
CA LEU A 183 -5.26 10.11 -4.58
C LEU A 183 -4.42 11.11 -5.40
N GLY A 184 -5.05 12.13 -5.98
CA GLY A 184 -4.34 13.18 -6.71
C GLY A 184 -3.34 13.97 -5.85
N VAL A 185 -3.66 14.21 -4.57
CA VAL A 185 -2.74 14.84 -3.62
C VAL A 185 -1.53 13.93 -3.33
N ILE A 186 -1.77 12.63 -3.09
CA ILE A 186 -0.72 11.65 -2.83
C ILE A 186 0.20 11.50 -4.06
N ASP A 187 -0.39 11.33 -5.24
CA ASP A 187 0.32 11.22 -6.51
C ASP A 187 1.19 12.46 -6.80
N GLN A 188 0.64 13.66 -6.62
CA GLN A 188 1.38 14.91 -6.80
C GLN A 188 2.57 15.04 -5.82
N TRP A 189 2.37 14.66 -4.57
CA TRP A 189 3.41 14.71 -3.55
C TRP A 189 4.56 13.73 -3.86
N ILE A 190 4.22 12.50 -4.28
CA ILE A 190 5.21 11.50 -4.72
C ILE A 190 5.99 12.01 -5.94
N LYS A 191 5.29 12.49 -6.98
CA LYS A 191 5.90 13.02 -8.21
C LYS A 191 6.84 14.20 -8.00
N THR A 192 6.59 15.00 -6.97
CA THR A 192 7.41 16.19 -6.67
C THR A 192 8.57 15.89 -5.72
N GLY A 193 8.78 14.61 -5.37
CA GLY A 193 9.88 14.14 -4.52
C GLY A 193 9.57 14.22 -3.03
N MET A 194 8.30 14.24 -2.64
CA MET A 194 7.83 14.22 -1.25
C MET A 194 8.49 15.29 -0.36
N ARG A 195 8.55 16.53 -0.86
CA ARG A 195 9.31 17.63 -0.24
C ARG A 195 8.76 18.03 1.13
N GLU A 196 7.45 18.11 1.25
CA GLU A 196 6.73 18.40 2.48
C GLU A 196 6.88 17.23 3.46
N SER A 197 6.99 17.54 4.76
CA SER A 197 7.00 16.55 5.83
C SER A 197 5.66 15.79 5.91
N SER A 198 5.66 14.65 6.60
CA SER A 198 4.43 13.86 6.80
C SER A 198 3.38 14.63 7.61
N GLU A 199 3.82 15.44 8.58
CA GLU A 199 2.97 16.37 9.34
C GLU A 199 2.41 17.50 8.47
N GLU A 200 3.25 18.08 7.60
CA GLU A 200 2.81 19.11 6.65
C GLU A 200 1.75 18.55 5.70
N MET A 201 1.97 17.35 5.15
CA MET A 201 1.00 16.68 4.30
C MET A 201 -0.28 16.30 5.02
N ALA A 202 -0.22 15.85 6.27
CA ALA A 202 -1.40 15.62 7.09
C ALA A 202 -2.22 16.91 7.27
N LEU A 203 -1.56 18.05 7.52
CA LEU A 203 -2.23 19.36 7.60
C LEU A 203 -2.83 19.80 6.26
N VAL A 204 -2.11 19.61 5.15
CA VAL A 204 -2.62 19.88 3.80
C VAL A 204 -3.85 19.05 3.49
N ALA A 205 -3.81 17.74 3.74
CA ALA A 205 -4.92 16.83 3.53
C ALA A 205 -6.16 17.23 4.34
N MET A 206 -5.98 17.57 5.62
CA MET A 206 -7.05 18.07 6.48
C MET A 206 -7.60 19.41 5.98
N ARG A 207 -6.74 20.33 5.52
CA ARG A 207 -7.14 21.63 5.01
C ARG A 207 -7.99 21.50 3.74
N LEU A 208 -7.56 20.65 2.81
CA LEU A 208 -8.26 20.38 1.54
C LEU A 208 -9.65 19.76 1.77
N PHE A 209 -9.85 19.02 2.85
CA PHE A 209 -11.17 18.48 3.20
C PHE A 209 -12.23 19.57 3.38
N PHE A 210 -11.84 20.72 3.95
CA PHE A 210 -12.77 21.78 4.35
C PHE A 210 -12.71 23.03 3.49
N ILE A 211 -11.75 23.15 2.59
CA ILE A 211 -11.64 24.33 1.72
C ILE A 211 -12.80 24.31 0.71
N LYS A 212 -13.53 25.42 0.62
CA LYS A 212 -14.62 25.55 -0.35
C LYS A 212 -14.11 26.21 -1.64
N PRO A 213 -14.64 25.84 -2.82
CA PRO A 213 -14.39 26.60 -4.04
C PRO A 213 -14.70 28.09 -3.83
N GLY A 214 -13.76 28.96 -4.20
CA GLY A 214 -13.88 30.42 -4.03
C GLY A 214 -13.37 30.98 -2.69
N GLU A 215 -12.98 30.14 -1.73
CA GLU A 215 -12.26 30.63 -0.54
C GLU A 215 -10.82 31.01 -0.89
N ALA A 216 -10.33 32.10 -0.28
CA ALA A 216 -8.96 32.54 -0.48
C ALA A 216 -7.96 31.47 0.00
N ILE A 217 -7.08 31.03 -0.91
CA ILE A 217 -5.94 30.18 -0.58
C ILE A 217 -4.88 31.09 0.04
N LYS A 218 -4.98 31.35 1.34
CA LYS A 218 -3.87 31.96 2.08
C LYS A 218 -2.71 30.97 2.06
N MET A 219 -1.62 31.33 1.38
CA MET A 219 -0.40 30.54 1.33
C MET A 219 0.20 30.45 2.73
#